data_AF-A0A8T3Y233-F1
#
_entry.id   AF-A0A8T3Y233-F1
#
_cell.length_a   1.000
_cell.length_b   1.000
_cell.length_c   1.000
_cell.angle_alpha   90.00
_cell.angle_beta   90.00
_cell.angle_gamma   90.00
#
_symmetry.space_group_name_H-M   'P 1'
#
loop_
_entity.id
_entity.type
_entity.pdbx_description
1 polymer ?
#
loop_
_entity_poly.entity_id
_entity_poly.type
_entity_poly.pdbx_seq_one_letter_code
_entity_poly.pdbx_strand_id
1 'polypeptide(L)'
;MREYYRAVRNQKEFHHHHMQKLGGRVYAHVGPFDRGITALRNDGFALSSARDIAEEKLLDHHHHPLITDFQILVAENFNYFPNGDILIASRAYNPLLKTGAAEKATDCHRNGNEFYLDEQVARDLFERAELDPEKALRSGVLALPRTAIKGDLLEIPTTAFKEEPVTYFLFRDVAKPYGRFLKDADVDKIPVFVVDENYAKKQERPFSRAFFLDPLWLKDERNDLYEAAGLTGDDDTLHEALAVIGMRPVSTERTNLRTMLNSPTSP
;
A
#
# COMPACT_ATOMS: atom_id res chain seq x y z
N MET A 1 7.67 -26.53 -9.34
CA MET A 1 6.88 -25.60 -8.49
C MET A 1 6.57 -26.15 -7.09
N ARG A 2 6.01 -27.37 -6.91
CA ARG A 2 5.91 -28.01 -5.57
C ARG A 2 7.26 -28.15 -4.84
N GLU A 3 8.37 -28.26 -5.59
CA GLU A 3 9.71 -28.31 -5.02
C GLU A 3 10.27 -26.94 -4.58
N TYR A 4 9.82 -25.83 -5.17
CA TYR A 4 10.24 -24.47 -4.76
C TYR A 4 9.50 -24.04 -3.49
N TYR A 5 8.20 -24.34 -3.38
CA TYR A 5 7.47 -24.19 -2.12
C TYR A 5 7.99 -25.15 -1.03
N ARG A 6 8.47 -26.35 -1.39
CA ARG A 6 9.24 -27.18 -0.44
C ARG A 6 10.56 -26.52 -0.05
N ALA A 7 11.25 -25.79 -0.92
CA ALA A 7 12.48 -25.07 -0.56
C ALA A 7 12.18 -23.92 0.41
N VAL A 8 11.15 -23.12 0.17
CA VAL A 8 10.73 -22.01 1.06
C VAL A 8 10.12 -22.53 2.38
N ARG A 9 9.35 -23.63 2.34
CA ARG A 9 8.67 -24.22 3.53
C ARG A 9 9.56 -25.19 4.32
N ASN A 10 10.58 -25.80 3.71
CA ASN A 10 11.59 -26.63 4.39
C ASN A 10 12.83 -25.81 4.80
N GLN A 11 12.94 -24.54 4.43
CA GLN A 11 13.77 -23.59 5.15
C GLN A 11 13.13 -23.33 6.52
N LYS A 12 13.31 -24.29 7.44
CA LYS A 12 13.14 -24.13 8.89
C LYS A 12 14.11 -23.10 9.50
N GLU A 13 14.72 -22.28 8.66
CA GLU A 13 15.57 -21.18 8.98
C GLU A 13 15.03 -19.95 8.25
N PHE A 14 13.96 -19.34 8.78
CA PHE A 14 13.68 -17.91 8.62
C PHE A 14 14.74 -17.08 9.38
N HIS A 15 16.00 -17.50 9.25
CA HIS A 15 17.19 -16.81 9.72
C HIS A 15 17.93 -16.42 8.46
N HIS A 16 17.67 -15.21 7.95
CA HIS A 16 18.68 -14.23 7.52
C HIS A 16 17.99 -13.01 6.92
N HIS A 17 18.43 -11.84 7.37
CA HIS A 17 18.00 -10.49 6.98
C HIS A 17 18.36 -10.15 5.53
N HIS A 18 17.81 -10.85 4.53
CA HIS A 18 18.09 -10.51 3.14
C HIS A 18 17.12 -9.45 2.64
N MET A 19 17.54 -8.19 2.75
CA MET A 19 16.96 -7.12 1.94
C MET A 19 17.32 -7.36 0.47
N GLN A 20 16.32 -7.60 -0.37
CA GLN A 20 16.53 -7.78 -1.81
C GLN A 20 16.42 -6.43 -2.52
N LYS A 21 17.44 -6.07 -3.30
CA LYS A 21 17.42 -4.87 -4.15
C LYS A 21 16.51 -5.12 -5.36
N LEU A 22 15.47 -4.31 -5.50
CA LEU A 22 14.44 -4.40 -6.55
C LEU A 22 14.62 -3.38 -7.68
N GLY A 23 15.76 -2.66 -7.69
CA GLY A 23 16.03 -1.56 -8.60
C GLY A 23 17.07 -0.62 -8.02
N GLY A 24 17.30 0.54 -8.64
CA GLY A 24 18.34 1.48 -8.21
C GLY A 24 18.23 1.94 -6.74
N ARG A 25 17.02 1.90 -6.14
CA ARG A 25 16.73 2.54 -4.83
C ARG A 25 15.80 1.78 -3.88
N VAL A 26 15.19 0.66 -4.30
CA VAL A 26 14.15 -0.05 -3.55
C VAL A 26 14.66 -1.35 -2.95
N TYR A 27 14.27 -1.63 -1.71
CA TYR A 27 14.58 -2.86 -0.99
C TYR A 27 13.30 -3.47 -0.43
N ALA A 28 13.17 -4.79 -0.52
CA ALA A 28 12.07 -5.52 0.09
C ALA A 28 12.55 -6.33 1.29
N HIS A 29 11.74 -6.31 2.35
CA HIS A 29 11.81 -7.24 3.47
C HIS A 29 10.53 -8.08 3.47
N VAL A 30 10.66 -9.40 3.44
CA VAL A 30 9.51 -10.31 3.55
C VAL A 30 9.35 -10.74 5.00
N GLY A 31 8.25 -10.34 5.64
CA GLY A 31 7.98 -10.69 7.01
C GLY A 31 6.89 -9.82 7.67
N PRO A 32 6.64 -10.02 8.97
CA PRO A 32 5.67 -9.22 9.74
C PRO A 32 5.93 -7.70 9.66
N PHE A 33 4.86 -6.91 9.68
CA PHE A 33 4.90 -5.45 9.53
C PHE A 33 5.88 -4.76 10.50
N ASP A 34 5.74 -5.02 11.80
CA ASP A 34 6.62 -4.56 12.87
C ASP A 34 8.11 -4.83 12.60
N ARG A 35 8.44 -6.06 12.22
CA ARG A 35 9.82 -6.49 11.94
C ARG A 35 10.36 -5.85 10.66
N GLY A 36 9.55 -5.81 9.60
CA GLY A 36 9.93 -5.20 8.33
C GLY A 36 10.22 -3.72 8.46
N ILE A 37 9.36 -2.97 9.16
CA ILE A 37 9.59 -1.53 9.41
C ILE A 37 10.84 -1.30 10.26
N THR A 38 11.04 -2.13 11.28
CA THR A 38 12.25 -2.05 12.12
C THR A 38 13.51 -2.31 11.31
N ALA A 39 13.52 -3.36 10.47
CA ALA A 39 14.64 -3.68 9.59
C ALA A 39 14.94 -2.55 8.61
N LEU A 40 13.92 -2.04 7.90
CA LEU A 40 14.09 -0.91 6.98
C LEU A 40 14.71 0.30 7.68
N ARG A 41 14.19 0.68 8.85
CA ARG A 41 14.68 1.85 9.60
C ARG A 41 16.13 1.68 10.06
N ASN A 42 16.49 0.51 10.57
CA ASN A 42 17.86 0.22 11.00
C ASN A 42 18.86 0.33 9.85
N ASP A 43 18.43 0.00 8.63
CA ASP A 43 19.23 0.10 7.42
C ASP A 43 19.18 1.48 6.74
N GLY A 44 18.51 2.45 7.36
CA GLY A 44 18.37 3.82 6.86
C GLY A 44 17.36 3.99 5.73
N PHE A 45 16.37 3.10 5.64
CA PHE A 45 15.27 3.14 4.68
C PHE A 45 13.98 3.64 5.32
N ALA A 46 13.13 4.27 4.51
CA ALA A 46 11.75 4.57 4.84
C ALA A 46 10.82 3.65 4.05
N LEU A 47 9.71 3.23 4.66
CA LEU A 47 8.66 2.46 3.97
C LEU A 47 8.17 3.23 2.73
N SER A 48 8.12 2.58 1.58
CA SER A 48 7.71 3.14 0.29
C SER A 48 6.22 3.53 0.26
N SER A 49 5.91 4.64 -0.41
CA SER A 49 4.54 5.05 -0.69
C SER A 49 4.00 4.35 -1.93
N ALA A 50 2.70 4.41 -2.16
CA ALA A 50 2.10 3.96 -3.41
C ALA A 50 2.74 4.65 -4.64
N ARG A 51 3.01 5.95 -4.54
CA ARG A 51 3.75 6.74 -5.54
C ARG A 51 5.15 6.18 -5.82
N ASP A 52 5.91 5.92 -4.76
CA ASP A 52 7.28 5.41 -4.86
C ASP A 52 7.31 4.06 -5.61
N ILE A 53 6.36 3.18 -5.32
CA ILE A 53 6.24 1.87 -5.98
C ILE A 53 5.85 2.03 -7.45
N ALA A 54 4.92 2.94 -7.76
CA ALA A 54 4.53 3.23 -9.14
C ALA A 54 5.69 3.83 -9.96
N GLU A 55 6.45 4.76 -9.38
CA GLU A 55 7.65 5.33 -10.01
C GLU A 55 8.65 4.25 -10.40
N GLU A 56 8.92 3.31 -9.50
CA GLU A 56 9.90 2.26 -9.74
C GLU A 56 9.40 1.26 -10.79
N LYS A 57 8.10 0.94 -10.79
CA LYS A 57 7.48 0.14 -11.88
C LYS A 57 7.59 0.81 -13.24
N LEU A 58 7.42 2.13 -13.31
CA LEU A 58 7.55 2.89 -14.56
C LEU A 58 8.99 2.94 -15.06
N LEU A 59 9.99 2.94 -14.16
CA LEU A 59 11.41 2.97 -14.51
C LEU A 59 11.98 1.60 -14.89
N ASP A 60 11.47 0.52 -14.31
CA ASP A 60 12.05 -0.80 -14.50
C ASP A 60 11.79 -1.35 -15.92
N HIS A 61 10.78 -0.85 -16.66
CA HIS A 61 10.37 -1.29 -18.02
C HIS A 61 10.21 -2.82 -18.22
N HIS A 62 10.44 -3.62 -17.18
CA HIS A 62 10.55 -5.06 -17.18
C HIS A 62 9.59 -5.64 -16.13
N HIS A 63 8.99 -6.78 -16.48
CA HIS A 63 8.09 -7.56 -15.63
C HIS A 63 8.84 -8.22 -14.47
N HIS A 64 9.47 -7.45 -13.56
CA HIS A 64 10.21 -8.08 -12.45
C HIS A 64 9.23 -8.90 -11.58
N PRO A 65 9.36 -10.25 -11.56
CA PRO A 65 8.29 -11.14 -11.09
C PRO A 65 8.08 -11.05 -9.57
N LEU A 66 9.10 -10.68 -8.82
CA LEU A 66 9.10 -10.67 -7.35
C LEU A 66 8.22 -9.58 -6.70
N ILE A 67 7.72 -8.61 -7.49
CA ILE A 67 6.76 -7.59 -7.01
C ILE A 67 5.31 -7.98 -7.40
N THR A 68 5.13 -9.17 -7.98
CA THR A 68 3.82 -9.68 -8.44
C THR A 68 3.30 -10.88 -7.65
N ASP A 69 4.01 -11.31 -6.60
CA ASP A 69 3.63 -12.49 -5.83
C ASP A 69 3.28 -12.19 -4.37
N PHE A 70 3.49 -10.95 -3.91
CA PHE A 70 3.22 -10.52 -2.54
C PHE A 70 2.37 -9.26 -2.49
N GLN A 71 1.47 -9.19 -1.51
CA GLN A 71 0.84 -7.94 -1.14
C GLN A 71 1.90 -6.97 -0.63
N ILE A 72 1.91 -5.77 -1.21
CA ILE A 72 2.87 -4.74 -0.88
C ILE A 72 2.24 -3.79 0.10
N LEU A 73 2.83 -3.70 1.29
CA LEU A 73 2.46 -2.67 2.22
C LEU A 73 3.00 -1.32 1.76
N VAL A 74 2.15 -0.31 1.75
CA VAL A 74 2.55 1.08 1.46
C VAL A 74 2.51 1.96 2.70
N ALA A 75 3.17 3.11 2.60
CA ALA A 75 3.30 4.05 3.70
C ALA A 75 2.02 4.81 4.03
N GLU A 76 1.05 4.83 3.12
CA GLU A 76 -0.29 5.34 3.36
C GLU A 76 -1.14 4.33 4.14
N ASN A 77 -2.23 4.80 4.74
CA ASN A 77 -3.14 3.94 5.49
C ASN A 77 -4.59 4.44 5.43
N PHE A 78 -5.52 3.55 5.77
CA PHE A 78 -6.92 3.90 5.99
C PHE A 78 -7.19 4.14 7.48
N ASN A 79 -8.08 5.08 7.75
CA ASN A 79 -8.57 5.42 9.08
C ASN A 79 -10.09 5.49 9.00
N TYR A 80 -10.75 4.71 9.85
CA TYR A 80 -12.20 4.52 9.86
C TYR A 80 -12.78 5.12 11.12
N PHE A 81 -13.91 5.80 10.98
CA PHE A 81 -14.60 6.47 12.08
C PHE A 81 -15.97 5.83 12.32
N PRO A 82 -16.46 5.78 13.59
CA PRO A 82 -17.78 5.23 13.93
C PRO A 82 -18.97 5.91 13.25
N ASN A 83 -18.78 7.12 12.71
CA ASN A 83 -19.82 7.79 11.93
C ASN A 83 -19.91 7.26 10.48
N GLY A 84 -19.00 6.38 10.07
CA GLY A 84 -18.87 5.83 8.71
C GLY A 84 -17.89 6.60 7.81
N ASP A 85 -17.19 7.62 8.31
CA ASP A 85 -16.18 8.32 7.52
C ASP A 85 -14.91 7.49 7.36
N ILE A 86 -14.30 7.61 6.18
CA ILE A 86 -13.06 6.93 5.81
C ILE A 86 -12.06 7.98 5.36
N LEU A 87 -10.90 7.99 5.99
CA LEU A 87 -9.81 8.91 5.69
C LEU A 87 -8.59 8.12 5.22
N ILE A 88 -7.94 8.57 4.15
CA ILE A 88 -6.61 8.10 3.76
C ILE A 88 -5.59 9.12 4.27
N ALA A 89 -4.63 8.68 5.07
CA ALA A 89 -3.54 9.52 5.52
C ALA A 89 -2.25 9.19 4.77
N SER A 90 -1.50 10.24 4.43
CA SER A 90 -0.15 10.11 3.85
C SER A 90 0.84 9.55 4.87
N ARG A 91 2.02 9.09 4.40
CA ARG A 91 3.12 8.61 5.26
C ARG A 91 3.36 9.45 6.53
N ALA A 92 3.37 10.77 6.41
CA ALA A 92 3.68 11.68 7.53
C ALA A 92 2.61 11.68 8.63
N TYR A 93 1.38 11.29 8.29
CA TYR A 93 0.23 11.28 9.19
C TYR A 93 -0.27 9.86 9.46
N ASN A 94 0.43 8.83 8.97
CA ASN A 94 0.06 7.44 9.20
C ASN A 94 0.30 7.06 10.69
N PRO A 95 -0.75 6.82 11.50
CA PRO A 95 -0.61 6.43 12.91
C PRO A 95 0.15 5.12 13.11
N LEU A 96 0.09 4.17 12.16
CA LEU A 96 0.75 2.87 12.26
C LEU A 96 2.28 2.98 12.16
N LEU A 97 2.78 4.08 11.60
CA LEU A 97 4.21 4.33 11.47
C LEU A 97 4.80 5.12 12.65
N LYS A 98 4.00 5.53 13.64
CA LYS A 98 4.52 6.19 14.85
C LYS A 98 5.39 5.21 15.66
N THR A 99 6.31 5.75 16.45
CA THR A 99 7.20 4.94 17.30
C THR A 99 6.38 4.02 18.22
N GLY A 100 6.68 2.72 18.18
CA GLY A 100 5.98 1.69 18.96
C GLY A 100 4.56 1.33 18.46
N ALA A 101 4.02 2.02 17.45
CA ALA A 101 2.68 1.73 16.93
C ALA A 101 2.66 0.48 16.05
N ALA A 102 3.74 0.21 15.28
CA ALA A 102 3.78 -0.92 14.37
C ALA A 102 3.70 -2.28 15.10
N GLU A 103 4.39 -2.42 16.22
CA GLU A 103 4.32 -3.61 17.10
C GLU A 103 2.90 -3.80 17.64
N LYS A 104 2.34 -2.76 18.26
CA LYS A 104 0.96 -2.77 18.78
C LYS A 104 -0.06 -3.11 17.70
N ALA A 105 0.04 -2.52 16.51
CA ALA A 105 -0.86 -2.79 15.41
C ALA A 105 -0.75 -4.25 14.93
N THR A 106 0.47 -4.77 14.86
CA THR A 106 0.71 -6.18 14.50
C THR A 106 0.10 -7.11 15.55
N ASP A 107 0.23 -6.79 16.84
CA ASP A 107 -0.38 -7.58 17.91
C ASP A 107 -1.90 -7.48 17.95
N CYS A 108 -2.49 -6.30 17.71
CA CYS A 108 -3.94 -6.16 17.55
C CYS A 108 -4.45 -7.10 16.46
N HIS A 109 -3.82 -7.05 15.27
CA HIS A 109 -4.18 -7.90 14.13
C HIS A 109 -4.04 -9.40 14.45
N ARG A 110 -2.92 -9.83 15.04
CA ARG A 110 -2.72 -11.24 15.46
C ARG A 110 -3.78 -11.75 16.44
N ASN A 111 -4.43 -10.85 17.17
CA ASN A 111 -5.48 -11.17 18.13
C ASN A 111 -6.90 -10.92 17.57
N GLY A 112 -7.05 -10.69 16.26
CA GLY A 112 -8.35 -10.41 15.63
C GLY A 112 -8.98 -9.09 16.05
N ASN A 113 -8.17 -8.11 16.50
CA ASN A 113 -8.65 -6.81 16.97
C ASN A 113 -8.21 -5.66 16.05
N GLU A 114 -9.00 -4.59 16.06
CA GLU A 114 -8.62 -3.34 15.40
C GLU A 114 -7.53 -2.58 16.16
N PHE A 115 -6.68 -1.88 15.42
CA PHE A 115 -5.79 -0.87 15.98
C PHE A 115 -6.55 0.44 16.19
N TYR A 116 -7.09 0.63 17.39
CA TYR A 116 -7.82 1.84 17.76
C TYR A 116 -6.90 3.06 17.89
N LEU A 117 -7.38 4.20 17.41
CA LEU A 117 -6.68 5.48 17.50
C LEU A 117 -6.86 6.12 18.87
N ASP A 118 -5.80 6.79 19.33
CA ASP A 118 -5.91 7.72 20.44
C ASP A 118 -6.79 8.91 20.05
N GLU A 119 -7.56 9.46 21.00
CA GLU A 119 -8.54 10.52 20.74
C GLU A 119 -7.92 11.74 20.05
N GLN A 120 -6.74 12.17 20.51
CA GLN A 120 -6.04 13.31 19.89
C GLN A 120 -5.63 13.02 18.45
N VAL A 121 -5.17 11.79 18.16
CA VAL A 121 -4.76 11.40 16.80
C VAL A 121 -5.97 11.36 15.88
N ALA A 122 -7.09 10.82 16.35
CA ALA A 122 -8.33 10.81 15.59
C ALA A 122 -8.83 12.22 15.29
N ARG A 123 -8.81 13.12 16.29
CA ARG A 123 -9.17 14.54 16.15
C ARG A 123 -8.27 15.25 15.13
N ASP A 124 -6.95 15.09 15.25
CA ASP A 124 -5.98 15.72 14.34
C ASP A 124 -6.18 15.27 12.89
N LEU A 125 -6.46 13.98 12.67
CA LEU A 125 -6.75 13.45 11.34
C LEU A 125 -8.05 14.04 10.77
N PHE A 126 -9.10 14.12 11.59
CA PHE A 126 -10.40 14.64 11.18
C PHE A 126 -10.33 16.13 10.83
N GLU A 127 -9.62 16.94 11.63
CA GLU A 127 -9.43 18.38 11.38
C GLU A 127 -8.63 18.67 10.11
N ARG A 128 -7.77 17.73 9.68
CA ARG A 128 -6.97 17.83 8.44
C ARG A 128 -7.68 17.28 7.21
N ALA A 129 -8.78 16.57 7.39
CA ALA A 129 -9.43 15.84 6.33
C ALA A 129 -9.99 16.81 5.28
N GLU A 130 -9.61 16.60 4.02
CA GLU A 130 -10.06 17.39 2.89
C GLU A 130 -10.74 16.47 1.87
N LEU A 131 -11.89 16.88 1.33
CA LEU A 131 -12.53 16.18 0.21
C LEU A 131 -11.86 16.51 -1.14
N ASP A 132 -11.32 17.72 -1.25
CA ASP A 132 -10.58 18.18 -2.42
C ASP A 132 -9.16 17.59 -2.37
N PRO A 133 -8.77 16.74 -3.34
CA PRO A 133 -7.48 16.07 -3.28
C PRO A 133 -6.29 17.04 -3.41
N GLU A 134 -6.43 18.22 -4.03
CA GLU A 134 -5.35 19.21 -4.07
C GLU A 134 -5.10 19.84 -2.69
N LYS A 135 -6.16 20.05 -1.91
CA LYS A 135 -6.04 20.48 -0.51
C LYS A 135 -5.52 19.35 0.36
N ALA A 136 -6.01 18.12 0.14
CA ALA A 136 -5.56 16.94 0.85
C ALA A 136 -4.05 16.72 0.71
N LEU A 137 -3.47 16.97 -0.47
CA LEU A 137 -2.02 16.87 -0.68
C LEU A 137 -1.21 17.81 0.24
N ARG A 138 -1.80 18.94 0.66
CA ARG A 138 -1.19 19.89 1.61
C ARG A 138 -1.47 19.51 3.06
N SER A 139 -2.69 19.11 3.38
CA SER A 139 -3.08 18.72 4.75
C SER A 139 -2.52 17.37 5.17
N GLY A 140 -2.27 16.50 4.18
CA GLY A 140 -1.78 15.14 4.30
C GLY A 140 -2.87 14.10 4.54
N VAL A 141 -4.15 14.47 4.48
CA VAL A 141 -5.30 13.59 4.76
C VAL A 141 -6.44 13.83 3.76
N LEU A 142 -6.83 12.78 3.04
CA LEU A 142 -7.96 12.79 2.11
C LEU A 142 -9.18 12.13 2.77
N ALA A 143 -10.32 12.80 2.73
CA ALA A 143 -11.61 12.20 3.05
C ALA A 143 -12.18 11.50 1.81
N LEU A 144 -12.60 10.24 1.96
CA LEU A 144 -13.22 9.50 0.86
C LEU A 144 -14.72 9.77 0.81
N PRO A 145 -15.26 10.21 -0.34
CA PRO A 145 -16.69 10.37 -0.50
C PRO A 145 -17.37 9.01 -0.49
N ARG A 146 -18.31 8.82 0.45
CA ARG A 146 -19.03 7.53 0.61
C ARG A 146 -19.77 7.09 -0.64
N THR A 147 -20.25 8.05 -1.44
CA THR A 147 -20.97 7.78 -2.69
C THR A 147 -20.12 7.07 -3.75
N ALA A 148 -18.79 7.06 -3.59
CA ALA A 148 -17.89 6.36 -4.50
C ALA A 148 -17.74 4.86 -4.16
N ILE A 149 -18.15 4.43 -2.96
CA ILE A 149 -17.94 3.07 -2.45
C ILE A 149 -19.23 2.26 -2.61
N LYS A 150 -19.11 1.04 -3.16
CA LYS A 150 -20.22 0.08 -3.27
C LYS A 150 -19.94 -1.12 -2.37
N GLY A 151 -20.59 -1.15 -1.20
CA GLY A 151 -20.27 -2.15 -0.17
C GLY A 151 -18.90 -1.87 0.43
N ASP A 152 -17.97 -2.80 0.22
CA ASP A 152 -16.56 -2.75 0.65
C ASP A 152 -15.59 -2.45 -0.51
N LEU A 153 -16.12 -2.10 -1.69
CA LEU A 153 -15.34 -1.95 -2.91
C LEU A 153 -15.48 -0.56 -3.54
N LEU A 154 -14.34 0.09 -3.77
CA LEU A 154 -14.19 1.24 -4.67
C LEU A 154 -13.47 0.78 -5.95
N GLU A 155 -14.11 0.91 -7.10
CA GLU A 155 -13.51 0.60 -8.39
C GLU A 155 -13.01 1.87 -9.09
N ILE A 156 -11.69 1.96 -9.34
CA ILE A 156 -11.07 3.12 -9.99
C ILE A 156 -10.71 2.77 -11.44
N PRO A 157 -11.33 3.39 -12.46
CA PRO A 157 -10.98 3.14 -13.86
C PRO A 157 -9.54 3.60 -14.17
N THR A 158 -8.74 2.77 -14.84
CA THR A 158 -7.38 3.15 -15.23
C THR A 158 -7.36 4.30 -16.25
N THR A 159 -8.44 4.48 -17.01
CA THR A 159 -8.63 5.61 -17.93
C THR A 159 -8.89 6.95 -17.24
N ALA A 160 -9.35 6.93 -15.99
CA ALA A 160 -9.64 8.12 -15.17
C ALA A 160 -8.71 8.22 -13.94
N PHE A 161 -7.59 7.50 -13.97
CA PHE A 161 -6.75 7.28 -12.79
C PHE A 161 -6.16 8.57 -12.19
N LYS A 162 -5.96 9.62 -12.99
CA LYS A 162 -5.46 10.91 -12.48
C LYS A 162 -6.60 11.79 -11.96
N GLU A 163 -7.80 11.57 -12.46
CA GLU A 163 -9.00 12.35 -12.18
C GLU A 163 -9.70 11.86 -10.90
N GLU A 164 -9.52 10.58 -10.56
CA GLU A 164 -10.03 9.99 -9.33
C GLU A 164 -9.29 10.55 -8.08
N PRO A 165 -9.99 11.10 -7.07
CA PRO A 165 -9.36 11.77 -5.93
C PRO A 165 -8.38 10.90 -5.15
N VAL A 166 -8.72 9.62 -4.95
CA VAL A 166 -7.90 8.66 -4.21
C VAL A 166 -6.54 8.47 -4.88
N THR A 167 -6.55 8.19 -6.18
CA THR A 167 -5.33 7.89 -6.92
C THR A 167 -4.54 9.16 -7.24
N TYR A 168 -5.20 10.30 -7.41
CA TYR A 168 -4.50 11.57 -7.46
C TYR A 168 -3.77 11.88 -6.15
N PHE A 169 -4.40 11.64 -5.00
CA PHE A 169 -3.76 11.82 -3.69
C PHE A 169 -2.59 10.85 -3.46
N LEU A 170 -2.78 9.57 -3.76
CA LEU A 170 -1.79 8.51 -3.53
C LEU A 170 -0.59 8.58 -4.49
N PHE A 171 -0.85 8.75 -5.79
CA PHE A 171 0.15 8.66 -6.85
C PHE A 171 0.61 10.04 -7.36
N ARG A 172 -0.14 11.11 -7.09
CA ARG A 172 0.25 12.49 -7.43
C ARG A 172 0.55 12.68 -8.91
N ASP A 173 1.73 13.24 -9.21
CA ASP A 173 2.24 13.49 -10.55
C ASP A 173 2.43 12.22 -11.39
N VAL A 174 2.58 11.05 -10.76
CA VAL A 174 2.71 9.78 -11.49
C VAL A 174 1.39 9.03 -11.70
N ALA A 175 0.26 9.55 -11.21
CA ALA A 175 -1.04 8.91 -11.42
C ALA A 175 -1.35 8.67 -12.91
N LYS A 176 -1.21 9.71 -13.74
CA LYS A 176 -1.50 9.60 -15.19
C LYS A 176 -0.61 8.60 -15.93
N PRO A 177 0.74 8.67 -15.85
CA PRO A 177 1.58 7.69 -16.52
C PRO A 177 1.37 6.27 -15.96
N TYR A 178 1.12 6.13 -14.65
CA TYR A 178 0.86 4.82 -14.06
C TYR A 178 -0.48 4.22 -14.51
N GLY A 179 -1.55 5.01 -14.59
CA GLY A 179 -2.83 4.57 -15.15
C GLY A 179 -2.72 4.09 -16.60
N ARG A 180 -1.89 4.75 -17.41
CA ARG A 180 -1.58 4.29 -18.77
C ARG A 180 -0.81 2.98 -18.77
N PHE A 181 0.25 2.88 -17.98
CA PHE A 181 1.02 1.65 -17.83
C PHE A 181 0.12 0.44 -17.46
N LEU A 182 -0.82 0.63 -16.55
CA LEU A 182 -1.79 -0.40 -16.17
C LEU A 182 -2.74 -0.74 -17.32
N LYS A 183 -3.22 0.27 -18.04
CA LYS A 183 -4.09 0.06 -19.21
C LYS A 183 -3.37 -0.71 -20.32
N ASP A 184 -2.10 -0.40 -20.58
CA ASP A 184 -1.24 -1.10 -21.54
C ASP A 184 -0.96 -2.55 -21.12
N ALA A 185 -1.11 -2.85 -19.83
CA ALA A 185 -1.07 -4.19 -19.25
C ALA A 185 -2.46 -4.86 -19.15
N ASP A 186 -3.45 -4.40 -19.91
CA ASP A 186 -4.83 -4.92 -19.95
C ASP A 186 -5.59 -4.90 -18.60
N VAL A 187 -5.25 -3.91 -17.77
CA VAL A 187 -5.95 -3.59 -16.52
C VAL A 187 -6.90 -2.42 -16.75
N ASP A 188 -8.20 -2.69 -16.69
CA ASP A 188 -9.23 -1.68 -16.92
C ASP A 188 -9.61 -0.89 -15.67
N LYS A 189 -9.50 -1.51 -14.49
CA LYS A 189 -9.87 -0.93 -13.21
C LYS A 189 -8.96 -1.43 -12.10
N ILE A 190 -8.78 -0.62 -11.07
CA ILE A 190 -8.15 -1.02 -9.81
C ILE A 190 -9.22 -1.07 -8.72
N PRO A 191 -9.42 -2.22 -8.05
CA PRO A 191 -10.22 -2.31 -6.84
C PRO A 191 -9.44 -1.75 -5.67
N VAL A 192 -10.11 -0.95 -4.86
CA VAL A 192 -9.66 -0.50 -3.55
C VAL A 192 -10.66 -1.06 -2.55
N PHE A 193 -10.22 -2.08 -1.81
CA PHE A 193 -11.01 -2.70 -0.77
C PHE A 193 -10.95 -1.84 0.51
N VAL A 194 -12.11 -1.51 1.05
CA VAL A 194 -12.28 -0.73 2.27
C VAL A 194 -13.18 -1.50 3.24
N VAL A 195 -13.06 -1.22 4.53
CA VAL A 195 -13.95 -1.82 5.51
C VAL A 195 -15.40 -1.41 5.25
N ASP A 196 -16.31 -2.38 5.32
CA ASP A 196 -17.75 -2.16 5.22
C ASP A 196 -18.22 -1.07 6.21
N GLU A 197 -19.09 -0.19 5.72
CA GLU A 197 -19.57 0.95 6.51
C GLU A 197 -20.33 0.50 7.76
N ASN A 198 -21.11 -0.59 7.69
CA ASN A 198 -21.85 -1.09 8.84
C ASN A 198 -20.90 -1.67 9.89
N TYR A 199 -19.81 -2.31 9.46
CA TYR A 199 -18.76 -2.74 10.38
C TYR A 199 -18.12 -1.53 11.08
N ALA A 200 -17.74 -0.49 10.32
CA ALA A 200 -17.12 0.71 10.89
C ALA A 200 -18.06 1.42 11.90
N LYS A 201 -19.36 1.52 11.58
CA LYS A 201 -20.38 2.13 12.46
C LYS A 201 -20.65 1.35 13.75
N LYS A 202 -20.34 0.05 13.78
CA LYS A 202 -20.47 -0.78 14.99
C LYS A 202 -19.30 -0.60 15.96
N GLN A 203 -18.21 0.00 15.52
CA GLN A 203 -17.05 0.23 16.37
C GLN A 203 -17.32 1.40 17.33
N GLU A 204 -16.83 1.30 18.56
CA GLU A 204 -16.98 2.36 19.55
C GLU A 204 -16.00 3.52 19.34
N ARG A 205 -14.90 3.26 18.63
CA ARG A 205 -13.78 4.19 18.48
C ARG A 205 -13.22 4.18 17.05
N PRO A 206 -12.62 5.30 16.59
CA PRO A 206 -11.88 5.31 15.34
C PRO A 206 -10.71 4.34 15.37
N PHE A 207 -10.44 3.70 14.24
CA PHE A 207 -9.37 2.70 14.11
C PHE A 207 -8.66 2.85 12.77
N SER A 208 -7.51 2.21 12.64
CA SER A 208 -6.70 2.27 11.43
C SER A 208 -6.29 0.90 10.93
N ARG A 209 -6.27 0.77 9.59
CA ARG A 209 -5.75 -0.40 8.89
C ARG A 209 -4.70 0.00 7.86
N ALA A 210 -3.72 -0.86 7.67
CA ALA A 210 -2.69 -0.71 6.66
C ALA A 210 -3.30 -0.68 5.24
N PHE A 211 -2.68 0.10 4.34
CA PHE A 211 -3.02 0.07 2.93
C PHE A 211 -2.11 -0.95 2.23
N PHE A 212 -2.72 -1.87 1.48
CA PHE A 212 -2.00 -2.85 0.66
C PHE A 212 -2.23 -2.57 -0.83
N LEU A 213 -1.15 -2.64 -1.61
CA LEU A 213 -1.24 -2.80 -3.06
C LEU A 213 -1.21 -4.30 -3.37
N ASP A 214 -2.30 -4.81 -3.91
CA ASP A 214 -2.40 -6.20 -4.30
C ASP A 214 -1.71 -6.44 -5.65
N PRO A 215 -0.85 -7.47 -5.77
CA PRO A 215 -0.14 -7.78 -7.00
C PRO A 215 -1.01 -8.33 -8.16
N LEU A 216 -2.30 -8.61 -7.92
CA LEU A 216 -3.22 -9.30 -8.84
C LEU A 216 -3.57 -8.57 -10.14
N TRP A 217 -2.64 -8.29 -11.06
CA TRP A 217 -3.03 -7.67 -12.34
C TRP A 217 -2.36 -8.20 -13.60
N LEU A 218 -1.66 -9.34 -13.53
CA LEU A 218 -1.23 -10.06 -14.73
C LEU A 218 -2.17 -11.26 -14.93
N LYS A 219 -3.25 -11.06 -15.71
CA LYS A 219 -3.99 -12.12 -16.41
C LYS A 219 -2.93 -12.95 -17.14
N ASP A 220 -2.67 -14.21 -16.77
CA ASP A 220 -3.29 -15.28 -17.54
C ASP A 220 -3.30 -16.67 -16.88
N GLU A 221 -2.80 -16.89 -15.66
CA GLU A 221 -2.69 -18.29 -15.15
C GLU A 221 -3.03 -18.49 -13.66
N ARG A 222 -3.60 -17.49 -12.96
CA ARG A 222 -3.63 -17.53 -11.48
C ARG A 222 -5.00 -17.76 -10.82
N ASN A 223 -6.06 -18.03 -11.56
CA ASN A 223 -7.33 -18.43 -10.94
C ASN A 223 -7.20 -19.75 -10.14
N ASP A 224 -6.33 -20.66 -10.58
CA ASP A 224 -6.13 -21.95 -9.92
C ASP A 224 -5.31 -21.84 -8.62
N LEU A 225 -4.58 -20.74 -8.43
CA LEU A 225 -3.75 -20.48 -7.23
C LEU A 225 -4.61 -20.04 -6.03
N TYR A 226 -5.71 -19.34 -6.26
CA TYR A 226 -6.61 -18.92 -5.17
C TYR A 226 -7.41 -20.09 -4.59
N GLU A 227 -7.87 -21.02 -5.43
CA GLU A 227 -8.59 -22.22 -4.98
C GLU A 227 -7.64 -23.28 -4.39
N ALA A 228 -6.41 -23.43 -4.89
CA ALA A 228 -5.45 -24.39 -4.35
C ALA A 228 -4.76 -23.94 -3.05
N ALA A 229 -4.74 -22.63 -2.75
CA ALA A 229 -4.14 -22.07 -1.55
C ALA A 229 -5.15 -21.76 -0.43
N GLY A 230 -6.46 -21.93 -0.67
CA GLY A 230 -7.49 -21.60 0.32
C GLY A 230 -7.55 -20.12 0.65
N LEU A 231 -7.27 -19.23 -0.32
CA LEU A 231 -7.16 -17.79 -0.13
C LEU A 231 -8.47 -17.03 -0.40
N THR A 232 -9.60 -17.73 -0.35
CA THR A 232 -10.94 -17.14 -0.38
C THR A 232 -11.66 -17.50 0.91
N GLY A 233 -11.61 -16.60 1.90
CA GLY A 233 -12.39 -16.73 3.14
C GLY A 233 -11.55 -16.46 4.39
N ASP A 234 -12.08 -15.56 5.22
CA ASP A 234 -11.82 -15.41 6.66
C ASP A 234 -10.36 -15.31 7.14
N ASP A 235 -9.93 -14.07 7.34
CA ASP A 235 -9.14 -13.48 8.46
C ASP A 235 -8.00 -14.23 9.19
N ASP A 236 -7.67 -15.51 8.96
CA ASP A 236 -6.73 -16.26 9.81
C ASP A 236 -5.46 -16.80 9.11
N THR A 237 -5.29 -16.61 7.79
CA THR A 237 -4.10 -17.11 7.04
C THR A 237 -3.11 -16.04 6.60
N LEU A 238 -3.23 -14.79 7.08
CA LEU A 238 -2.26 -13.69 6.87
C LEU A 238 -0.92 -13.86 7.63
N HIS A 239 -0.63 -15.08 8.08
CA HIS A 239 0.65 -15.45 8.63
C HIS A 239 1.62 -15.83 7.50
N GLU A 240 2.46 -14.87 7.07
CA GLU A 240 3.94 -15.02 6.98
C GLU A 240 4.64 -14.32 5.80
N ALA A 241 3.96 -13.86 4.74
CA ALA A 241 4.66 -13.23 3.61
C ALA A 241 4.03 -11.92 3.13
N LEU A 242 4.22 -10.85 3.91
CA LEU A 242 4.04 -9.47 3.44
C LEU A 242 5.36 -8.93 2.92
N ALA A 243 5.35 -8.27 1.77
CA ALA A 243 6.51 -7.52 1.30
C ALA A 243 6.43 -6.10 1.88
N VAL A 244 7.29 -5.81 2.85
CA VAL A 244 7.54 -4.47 3.36
C VAL A 244 8.63 -3.84 2.51
N ILE A 245 8.23 -2.94 1.61
CA ILE A 245 9.13 -2.31 0.65
C ILE A 245 9.58 -0.96 1.18
N GLY A 246 10.89 -0.70 1.15
CA GLY A 246 11.47 0.58 1.55
C GLY A 246 12.38 1.19 0.50
N MET A 247 12.51 2.51 0.57
CA MET A 247 13.43 3.31 -0.23
C MET A 247 14.33 4.15 0.67
N ARG A 248 15.57 4.34 0.23
CA ARG A 248 16.49 5.25 0.93
C ARG A 248 15.96 6.68 0.79
N PRO A 249 15.90 7.45 1.89
CA PRO A 249 15.70 8.88 1.81
C PRO A 249 16.77 9.47 0.90
N VAL A 250 16.36 10.23 -0.13
CA VAL A 250 17.29 10.93 -1.00
C VAL A 250 18.02 11.96 -0.14
N SER A 251 19.33 11.79 0.08
CA SER A 251 20.18 12.77 0.73
C SER A 251 20.29 14.02 -0.16
N THR A 252 19.33 14.95 -0.08
CA THR A 252 19.40 16.35 -0.58
C THR A 252 19.90 16.63 -2.02
N GLU A 253 20.23 15.65 -2.86
CA GLU A 253 20.67 15.83 -4.24
C GLU A 253 19.53 15.50 -5.20
N ARG A 254 18.56 16.40 -5.28
CA ARG A 254 17.47 16.37 -6.27
C ARG A 254 17.85 17.23 -7.48
N THR A 255 18.39 16.62 -8.54
CA THR A 255 18.50 17.32 -9.84
C THR A 255 18.03 16.51 -11.06
N ASN A 256 18.01 15.18 -11.08
CA ASN A 256 18.03 14.48 -12.38
C ASN A 256 16.73 13.80 -12.88
N LEU A 257 15.66 13.67 -12.08
CA LEU A 257 14.44 12.97 -12.54
C LEU A 257 13.47 13.84 -13.33
N ARG A 258 13.41 15.15 -13.04
CA ARG A 258 12.54 16.10 -13.76
C ARG A 258 12.96 16.28 -15.22
N THR A 259 14.22 16.00 -15.54
CA THR A 259 14.81 16.12 -16.87
C THR A 259 14.44 14.93 -17.76
N MET A 260 14.34 13.72 -17.19
CA MET A 260 14.04 12.50 -17.97
C MET A 260 12.55 12.42 -18.37
N LEU A 261 11.62 12.81 -17.50
CA LEU A 261 10.18 12.77 -17.80
C LEU A 261 9.67 13.91 -18.72
N ASN A 262 10.47 14.96 -18.91
CA ASN A 262 10.15 16.09 -19.81
C ASN A 262 11.00 16.10 -21.09
N SER A 263 11.79 15.05 -21.33
CA SER A 263 12.54 14.93 -22.58
C SER A 263 11.54 14.68 -23.72
N PRO A 264 11.46 15.56 -24.74
CA PRO A 264 10.65 15.25 -25.91
C PRO A 264 11.22 13.99 -26.55
N THR A 265 10.37 12.98 -26.76
CA THR A 265 10.70 11.84 -27.62
C THR A 265 11.13 12.41 -28.96
N SER A 266 12.41 12.29 -29.28
CA SER A 266 12.94 12.74 -30.57
C SER A 266 12.28 11.94 -31.69
N PRO A 267 12.02 12.58 -32.85
CA PRO A 267 11.30 11.99 -33.97
C PRO A 267 12.02 10.81 -34.61
#